data_AF-A0A5J6MEQ0-F1
#
_entry.id   AF-A0A5J6MEQ0-F1
#
_cell.length_a   1.000
_cell.length_b   1.000
_cell.length_c   1.000
_cell.angle_alpha   90.00
_cell.angle_beta   90.00
_cell.angle_gamma   90.00
#
_symmetry.space_group_name_H-M   'P 1'
#
loop_
_entity.id
_entity.type
_entity.pdbx_description
1 polymer ?
#
loop_
_entity_poly.entity_id
_entity_poly.type
_entity_poly.pdbx_seq_one_letter_code
_entity_poly.pdbx_strand_id
1 'polypeptide(L)'
;MTPFALRLSRLSLQAGLVAAIALFSSAQIRADDDTAVETEYLDYHRAIYAAVLCQGAGLEQKGVGDPNAQQIMTAHENLAQAISVSVGDEISAGRRLTLIEQAKAEIRELKKTKGCDDPEMKRVLDIYHTELEPALQE
;
A
#
# COMPACT_ATOMS: atom_id res chain seq x y z
N MET A 1 27.03 45.08 -51.64
CA MET A 1 26.65 44.47 -52.93
C MET A 1 25.86 43.21 -52.63
N THR A 2 24.55 43.27 -52.82
CA THR A 2 23.62 42.13 -52.90
C THR A 2 23.82 41.41 -54.24
N PRO A 3 23.38 40.15 -54.35
CA PRO A 3 22.20 39.96 -55.18
C PRO A 3 21.07 39.18 -54.52
N PHE A 4 19.89 39.58 -54.94
CA PHE A 4 18.55 39.09 -54.64
C PHE A 4 18.14 37.92 -55.54
N ALA A 5 17.02 37.30 -55.16
CA ALA A 5 16.01 36.63 -56.00
C ALA A 5 16.27 35.16 -56.40
N LEU A 6 15.27 34.26 -56.48
CA LEU A 6 13.82 34.30 -56.21
C LEU A 6 13.31 32.84 -56.22
N ARG A 7 12.34 32.54 -55.33
CA ARG A 7 11.19 31.61 -55.45
C ARG A 7 11.32 30.30 -56.26
N LEU A 8 10.81 29.20 -55.68
CA LEU A 8 9.51 28.65 -56.10
C LEU A 8 9.02 27.53 -55.16
N SER A 9 7.78 27.71 -54.72
CA SER A 9 6.93 26.76 -54.02
C SER A 9 6.61 25.54 -54.87
N ARG A 10 6.57 24.34 -54.26
CA ARG A 10 5.67 23.26 -54.67
C ARG A 10 5.15 22.49 -53.45
N LEU A 11 3.82 22.54 -53.33
CA LEU A 11 2.98 21.64 -52.56
C LEU A 11 3.18 20.18 -52.99
N SER A 12 2.66 19.31 -52.12
CA SER A 12 2.08 17.98 -52.37
C SER A 12 2.98 16.77 -52.12
N LEU A 13 2.72 16.02 -51.03
CA LEU A 13 1.91 14.81 -51.09
C LEU A 13 1.71 14.24 -49.67
N GLN A 14 0.47 13.88 -49.37
CA GLN A 14 0.08 13.06 -48.22
C GLN A 14 0.60 11.63 -48.39
N ALA A 15 1.02 10.98 -47.30
CA ALA A 15 0.79 9.56 -47.07
C ALA A 15 1.13 9.26 -45.61
N GLY A 16 0.15 8.78 -44.86
CA GLY A 16 0.35 8.32 -43.49
C GLY A 16 1.24 7.08 -43.44
N LEU A 17 1.96 6.93 -42.32
CA LEU A 17 2.34 5.63 -41.83
C LEU A 17 2.31 5.67 -40.31
N VAL A 18 1.20 5.20 -39.76
CA VAL A 18 1.17 4.64 -38.40
C VAL A 18 1.96 3.35 -38.46
N ALA A 19 3.06 3.27 -37.73
CA ALA A 19 3.74 2.02 -37.42
C ALA A 19 4.23 2.11 -35.97
N ALA A 20 3.33 1.77 -35.05
CA ALA A 20 3.73 1.29 -33.73
C ALA A 20 4.35 -0.09 -33.91
N ILE A 21 5.54 -0.32 -33.37
CA ILE A 21 5.94 -1.57 -32.71
C ILE A 21 6.96 -1.18 -31.64
N ALA A 22 6.59 -1.48 -30.41
CA ALA A 22 7.39 -1.35 -29.23
C ALA A 22 8.54 -2.37 -29.23
N LEU A 23 9.73 -1.93 -28.88
CA LEU A 23 10.74 -2.79 -28.26
C LEU A 23 11.00 -2.23 -26.87
N PHE A 24 10.14 -2.66 -25.94
CA PHE A 24 10.39 -2.58 -24.51
C PHE A 24 11.66 -3.37 -24.21
N SER A 25 12.78 -2.67 -24.11
CA SER A 25 13.96 -3.15 -23.40
C SER A 25 14.10 -2.33 -22.12
N SER A 26 13.04 -2.30 -21.30
CA SER A 26 13.25 -2.16 -19.87
C SER A 26 13.66 -3.55 -19.39
N ALA A 27 14.98 -3.78 -19.28
CA ALA A 27 15.48 -4.72 -18.30
C ALA A 27 14.95 -4.23 -16.95
N GLN A 28 13.77 -4.72 -16.58
CA GLN A 28 13.19 -4.50 -15.27
C GLN A 28 14.14 -5.23 -14.33
N ILE A 29 14.93 -4.46 -13.60
CA ILE A 29 15.55 -4.91 -12.36
C ILE A 29 14.36 -5.41 -11.54
N ARG A 30 14.17 -6.74 -11.47
CA ARG A 30 13.27 -7.34 -10.50
C ARG A 30 13.86 -7.02 -9.14
N ALA A 31 13.41 -5.92 -8.53
CA ALA A 31 13.35 -5.89 -7.08
C ALA A 31 12.49 -7.08 -6.66
N ASP A 32 12.97 -7.88 -5.72
CA ASP A 32 12.31 -9.09 -5.23
C ASP A 32 10.83 -8.81 -4.91
N ASP A 33 9.93 -9.45 -5.65
CA ASP A 33 8.47 -9.37 -5.48
C ASP A 33 8.09 -9.69 -4.03
N ASP A 34 8.75 -10.71 -3.46
CA ASP A 34 8.64 -11.12 -2.06
C ASP A 34 8.88 -9.96 -1.07
N THR A 35 9.79 -9.04 -1.37
CA THR A 35 10.10 -7.91 -0.48
C THR A 35 9.01 -6.84 -0.53
N ALA A 36 8.37 -6.65 -1.70
CA ALA A 36 7.26 -5.71 -1.85
C ALA A 36 6.03 -6.21 -1.07
N VAL A 37 5.70 -7.49 -1.23
CA VAL A 37 4.56 -8.14 -0.55
C VAL A 37 4.72 -8.14 0.97
N GLU A 38 5.92 -8.44 1.48
CA GLU A 38 6.20 -8.34 2.92
C GLU A 38 6.10 -6.90 3.45
N THR A 39 6.50 -5.91 2.65
CA THR A 39 6.42 -4.50 3.03
C THR A 39 4.97 -4.05 3.14
N GLU A 40 4.14 -4.41 2.17
CA GLU A 40 2.70 -4.11 2.18
C GLU A 40 1.99 -4.79 3.36
N TYR A 41 2.28 -6.07 3.60
CA TYR A 41 1.77 -6.78 4.78
C TYR A 41 2.16 -6.11 6.11
N LEU A 42 3.42 -5.66 6.21
CA LEU A 42 3.92 -4.95 7.37
C LEU A 42 3.19 -3.60 7.56
N ASP A 43 2.96 -2.85 6.49
CA ASP A 43 2.26 -1.56 6.53
C ASP A 43 0.80 -1.70 6.97
N TYR A 44 0.08 -2.74 6.55
CA TYR A 44 -1.26 -3.01 7.06
C TYR A 44 -1.28 -3.30 8.56
N HIS A 45 -0.34 -4.11 9.05
CA HIS A 45 -0.29 -4.40 10.48
C HIS A 45 0.17 -3.20 11.31
N ARG A 46 1.02 -2.32 10.75
CA ARG A 46 1.33 -1.01 11.35
C ARG A 46 0.05 -0.16 11.44
N ALA A 47 -0.73 -0.09 10.37
CA ALA A 47 -1.97 0.67 10.30
C ALA A 47 -3.01 0.20 11.33
N ILE A 48 -3.25 -1.12 11.41
CA ILE A 48 -4.13 -1.72 12.43
C ILE A 48 -3.66 -1.35 13.83
N TYR A 49 -2.38 -1.53 14.13
CA TYR A 49 -1.89 -1.28 15.48
C TYR A 49 -1.85 0.21 15.83
N ALA A 50 -1.63 1.08 14.84
CA ALA A 50 -1.76 2.53 15.01
C ALA A 50 -3.20 2.91 15.36
N ALA A 51 -4.19 2.38 14.65
CA ALA A 51 -5.61 2.62 14.93
C ALA A 51 -6.01 2.14 16.33
N VAL A 52 -5.53 0.96 16.74
CA VAL A 52 -5.70 0.47 18.12
C VAL A 52 -5.11 1.44 19.14
N LEU A 53 -3.84 1.83 18.97
CA LEU A 53 -3.14 2.61 19.99
C LEU A 53 -3.52 4.10 20.02
N CYS A 54 -3.88 4.69 18.88
CA CYS A 54 -4.12 6.13 18.75
C CYS A 54 -5.60 6.49 18.68
N GLN A 55 -6.46 5.59 18.21
CA GLN A 55 -7.90 5.86 18.01
C GLN A 55 -8.79 4.93 18.84
N GLY A 56 -8.24 3.87 19.42
CA GLY A 56 -9.02 2.93 20.22
C GLY A 56 -10.00 2.11 19.38
N ALA A 57 -9.58 1.66 18.20
CA ALA A 57 -10.38 0.93 17.20
C ALA A 57 -11.09 -0.36 17.69
N GLY A 58 -10.95 -0.74 18.97
CA GLY A 58 -11.70 -1.85 19.56
C GLY A 58 -11.26 -3.24 19.11
N LEU A 59 -10.13 -3.37 18.41
CA LEU A 59 -9.61 -4.63 17.87
C LEU A 59 -8.79 -5.45 18.89
N GLU A 60 -8.69 -5.01 20.14
CA GLU A 60 -7.99 -5.74 21.20
C GLU A 60 -8.98 -6.46 22.12
N GLN A 61 -8.82 -7.78 22.24
CA GLN A 61 -9.56 -8.57 23.22
C GLN A 61 -9.05 -8.26 24.64
N LYS A 62 -9.95 -7.91 25.56
CA LYS A 62 -9.58 -7.49 26.93
C LYS A 62 -9.35 -8.66 27.90
N GLY A 63 -9.55 -9.90 27.45
CA GLY A 63 -9.29 -11.11 28.23
C GLY A 63 -10.32 -12.21 27.97
N VAL A 64 -10.24 -13.27 28.79
CA VAL A 64 -11.22 -14.36 28.78
C VAL A 64 -12.56 -13.83 29.30
N GLY A 65 -13.64 -14.04 28.53
CA GLY A 65 -14.98 -13.56 28.87
C GLY A 65 -15.29 -12.15 28.39
N ASP A 66 -14.48 -11.56 27.49
CA ASP A 66 -14.83 -10.32 26.82
C ASP A 66 -16.16 -10.49 26.06
N PRO A 67 -17.23 -9.73 26.38
CA PRO A 67 -18.52 -9.85 25.71
C PRO A 67 -18.44 -9.52 24.21
N ASN A 68 -17.39 -8.83 23.78
CA ASN A 68 -17.17 -8.47 22.38
C ASN A 68 -16.23 -9.43 21.66
N ALA A 69 -15.76 -10.52 22.31
CA ALA A 69 -14.77 -11.43 21.72
C ALA A 69 -15.18 -11.94 20.33
N GLN A 70 -16.46 -12.28 20.14
CA GLN A 70 -16.97 -12.74 18.86
C GLN A 70 -16.92 -11.64 17.78
N GLN A 71 -17.29 -10.41 18.14
CA GLN A 71 -17.25 -9.26 17.22
C GLN A 71 -15.81 -8.91 16.84
N ILE A 72 -14.89 -8.94 17.82
CA ILE A 72 -13.45 -8.71 17.61
C ILE A 72 -12.88 -9.79 16.69
N MET A 73 -13.26 -11.06 16.89
CA MET A 73 -12.83 -12.16 16.02
C MET A 73 -13.31 -11.96 14.58
N THR A 74 -14.58 -11.63 14.37
CA THR A 74 -15.12 -11.30 13.04
C THR A 74 -14.41 -10.11 12.41
N ALA A 75 -14.11 -9.06 13.18
CA ALA A 75 -13.35 -7.91 12.68
C ALA A 75 -11.93 -8.33 12.23
N HIS A 76 -11.23 -9.17 13.00
CA HIS A 76 -9.91 -9.70 12.59
C HIS A 76 -10.00 -10.60 11.36
N GLU A 77 -11.05 -11.41 11.23
CA GLU A 77 -11.29 -12.24 10.05
C GLU A 77 -11.50 -11.37 8.79
N ASN A 78 -12.34 -10.32 8.89
CA ASN A 78 -12.57 -9.40 7.78
C ASN A 78 -11.29 -8.65 7.37
N LEU A 79 -10.52 -8.17 8.35
CA LEU A 79 -9.22 -7.52 8.09
C LEU A 79 -8.22 -8.49 7.47
N ALA A 80 -8.15 -9.73 7.97
CA ALA A 80 -7.28 -10.76 7.40
C ALA A 80 -7.67 -11.07 5.95
N GLN A 81 -8.97 -11.13 5.65
CA GLN A 81 -9.46 -11.34 4.29
C GLN A 81 -9.10 -10.16 3.37
N ALA A 82 -9.27 -8.92 3.83
CA ALA A 82 -8.90 -7.73 3.07
C ALA A 82 -7.40 -7.69 2.77
N ILE A 83 -6.56 -7.98 3.77
CA ILE A 83 -5.11 -8.06 3.60
C ILE A 83 -4.74 -9.17 2.62
N SER A 84 -5.31 -10.37 2.75
CA SER A 84 -5.02 -11.49 1.84
C SER A 84 -5.42 -11.22 0.39
N VAL A 85 -6.43 -10.38 0.15
CA VAL A 85 -6.80 -9.97 -1.23
C VAL A 85 -5.69 -9.12 -1.88
N SER A 86 -4.99 -8.29 -1.10
CA SER A 86 -3.90 -7.46 -1.61
C SER A 86 -2.57 -8.25 -1.68
N VAL A 87 -2.17 -8.92 -0.59
CA VAL A 87 -0.83 -9.53 -0.47
C VAL A 87 -0.76 -10.99 -0.93
N GLY A 88 -1.90 -11.61 -1.23
CA GLY A 88 -1.98 -13.04 -1.56
C GLY A 88 -1.53 -13.96 -0.42
N ASP A 89 -1.08 -15.17 -0.78
CA ASP A 89 -0.70 -16.26 0.13
C ASP A 89 0.81 -16.56 0.14
N GLU A 90 1.62 -15.63 -0.35
CA GLU A 90 3.05 -15.85 -0.63
C GLU A 90 3.92 -15.83 0.64
N ILE A 91 3.47 -15.10 1.68
CA ILE A 91 4.18 -15.01 2.96
C ILE A 91 3.82 -16.21 3.86
N SER A 92 4.84 -16.99 4.24
CA SER A 92 4.67 -18.10 5.20
C SER A 92 4.10 -17.65 6.56
N ALA A 93 3.37 -18.53 7.24
CA ALA A 93 2.77 -18.23 8.54
C ALA A 93 3.78 -17.75 9.60
N GLY A 94 4.97 -18.34 9.66
CA GLY A 94 6.03 -17.93 10.58
C GLY A 94 6.58 -16.53 10.26
N ARG A 95 6.69 -16.20 8.98
CA ARG A 95 7.13 -14.88 8.53
C ARG A 95 6.06 -13.81 8.78
N ARG A 96 4.78 -14.12 8.54
CA ARG A 96 3.64 -13.27 8.90
C ARG A 96 3.66 -12.90 10.38
N LEU A 97 3.85 -13.87 11.28
CA LEU A 97 3.96 -13.60 12.72
C LEU A 97 5.14 -12.66 13.04
N THR A 98 6.28 -12.84 12.38
CA THR A 98 7.45 -11.97 12.56
C THR A 98 7.14 -10.53 12.14
N LEU A 99 6.48 -10.34 10.99
CA LEU A 99 6.10 -9.02 10.48
C LEU A 99 5.05 -8.35 11.38
N ILE A 100 4.07 -9.10 11.90
CA ILE A 100 3.09 -8.58 12.86
C ILE A 100 3.79 -8.04 14.13
N GLU A 101 4.71 -8.81 14.70
CA GLU A 101 5.42 -8.36 15.91
C GLU A 101 6.36 -7.18 15.63
N GLN A 102 6.97 -7.13 14.44
CA GLN A 102 7.75 -5.99 13.98
C GLN A 102 6.88 -4.73 13.88
N ALA A 103 5.72 -4.80 13.19
CA ALA A 103 4.78 -3.69 13.08
C ALA A 103 4.36 -3.15 14.46
N LYS A 104 4.05 -4.05 15.40
CA LYS A 104 3.69 -3.68 16.78
C LYS A 104 4.83 -2.92 17.47
N ALA A 105 6.06 -3.41 17.34
CA ALA A 105 7.22 -2.77 17.97
C ALA A 105 7.48 -1.37 17.40
N GLU A 106 7.43 -1.23 16.08
CA GLU A 106 7.70 0.03 15.39
C GLU A 106 6.65 1.11 15.73
N ILE A 107 5.36 0.77 15.70
CA ILE A 107 4.31 1.73 16.03
C ILE A 107 4.31 2.09 17.52
N ARG A 108 4.65 1.14 18.40
CA ARG A 108 4.80 1.44 19.83
C ARG A 108 5.93 2.43 20.05
N GLU A 109 7.06 2.27 19.37
CA GLU A 109 8.18 3.21 19.46
C GLU A 109 7.87 4.56 18.79
N LEU A 110 7.22 4.56 17.62
CA LEU A 110 6.79 5.78 16.95
C LEU A 110 5.83 6.60 17.82
N LYS A 111 4.81 5.96 18.41
CA LYS A 111 3.90 6.62 19.36
C LYS A 111 4.65 7.16 20.57
N LYS A 112 5.58 6.38 21.14
CA LYS A 112 6.35 6.78 22.32
C LYS A 112 7.26 7.97 22.04
N THR A 113 7.85 8.05 20.85
CA THR A 113 8.85 9.07 20.50
C THR A 113 8.23 10.32 19.89
N LYS A 114 7.21 10.18 19.04
CA LYS A 114 6.62 11.30 18.28
C LYS A 114 5.13 11.56 18.58
N GLY A 115 4.43 10.60 19.18
CA GLY A 115 3.01 10.73 19.50
C GLY A 115 2.08 10.43 18.32
N CYS A 116 0.78 10.47 18.60
CA CYS A 116 -0.25 10.14 17.60
C CYS A 116 -0.49 11.24 16.55
N ASP A 117 -0.09 12.48 16.86
CA ASP A 117 -0.26 13.63 15.97
C ASP A 117 0.85 13.79 14.93
N ASP A 118 1.90 12.97 15.01
CA ASP A 118 3.04 13.01 14.10
C ASP A 118 2.61 12.74 12.65
N PRO A 119 3.16 13.47 11.66
CA PRO A 119 2.81 13.25 10.25
C PRO A 119 3.06 11.82 9.75
N GLU A 120 4.05 11.12 10.31
CA GLU A 120 4.30 9.70 9.99
C GLU A 120 3.21 8.81 10.54
N MET A 121 2.81 9.00 11.80
CA MET A 121 1.68 8.27 12.38
C MET A 121 0.39 8.53 11.60
N LYS A 122 0.15 9.77 11.18
CA LYS A 122 -1.02 10.13 10.35
C LYS A 122 -1.03 9.42 9.01
N ARG A 123 0.12 9.26 8.35
CA ARG A 123 0.21 8.47 7.11
C ARG A 123 -0.10 6.99 7.34
N VAL A 124 0.37 6.43 8.44
CA VAL A 124 0.06 5.04 8.80
C VAL A 124 -1.43 4.87 9.12
N LEU A 125 -2.05 5.83 9.81
CA LEU A 125 -3.49 5.84 10.07
C LEU A 125 -4.34 6.03 8.81
N ASP A 126 -3.82 6.77 7.81
CA ASP A 126 -4.50 6.95 6.53
C ASP A 126 -4.74 5.59 5.85
N ILE A 127 -3.73 4.72 5.81
CA ILE A 127 -3.83 3.34 5.29
C ILE A 127 -4.97 2.59 5.99
N TYR A 128 -5.09 2.72 7.31
CA TYR A 128 -6.17 2.07 8.06
C TYR A 128 -7.54 2.56 7.57
N HIS A 129 -7.75 3.87 7.48
CA HIS A 129 -9.04 4.43 7.07
C HIS A 129 -9.39 4.16 5.61
N THR A 130 -8.41 4.19 4.71
CA THR A 130 -8.65 4.09 3.27
C THR A 130 -8.77 2.66 2.79
N GLU A 131 -8.00 1.73 3.38
CA GLU A 131 -7.86 0.37 2.84
C GLU A 131 -8.43 -0.71 3.75
N LEU A 132 -8.47 -0.49 5.07
CA LEU A 132 -8.81 -1.55 6.04
C LEU A 132 -10.16 -1.34 6.74
N GLU A 133 -10.46 -0.12 7.18
CA GLU A 133 -11.71 0.22 7.86
C GLU A 133 -12.97 -0.10 7.03
N PRO A 134 -12.99 0.03 5.69
CA PRO A 134 -14.15 -0.36 4.90
C PRO A 134 -14.54 -1.84 5.07
N ALA A 135 -13.57 -2.74 5.28
CA ALA A 135 -13.83 -4.17 5.49
C ALA A 135 -14.53 -4.47 6.83
N LEU A 136 -14.55 -3.51 7.75
CA LEU A 136 -15.22 -3.64 9.05
C LEU A 136 -16.70 -3.24 9.02
N GLN A 137 -17.19 -2.72 7.89
CA GLN A 137 -18.55 -2.22 7.73
C GLN A 137 -19.47 -3.19 6.96
N GLU A 138 -18.93 -4.33 6.51
CA GLU A 138 -19.65 -5.42 5.82
C GLU A 138 -20.24 -6.44 6.79
#